data_AF-A0A7C6IPC8-F1
#
_entry.id   AF-A0A7C6IPC8-F1
#
_cell.length_a   1.000
_cell.length_b   1.000
_cell.length_c   1.000
_cell.angle_alpha   90.00
_cell.angle_beta   90.00
_cell.angle_gamma   90.00
#
_symmetry.space_group_name_H-M   'P 1'
#
loop_
_entity.id
_entity.type
_entity.pdbx_description
1 polymer ?
#
loop_
_entity_poly.entity_id
_entity_poly.type
_entity_poly.pdbx_seq_one_letter_code
_entity_poly.pdbx_strand_id
1 'polypeptide(L)'
;MVGTTTSNHARAVIMLETLYQEKLVLFQELNKVTDEIVALPCEKLVEDDDALEKIQKSLETRQDIMDKIEEVSLKIRDFSKEISDPPGHSVLILQKALQEEIRKIQAQNKNVEGTVKKSLVELRQRTKKAQDGRQTNRAYAGRITDSEGSFIDKRR
;
A
#
# COMPACT_ATOMS: atom_id res chain seq x y z
N MET A 1 39.61 -3.49 -37.58
CA MET A 1 39.05 -3.81 -36.23
C MET A 1 37.73 -3.07 -36.02
N VAL A 2 36.66 -3.43 -36.75
CA VAL A 2 35.37 -2.69 -36.73
C VAL A 2 34.20 -3.55 -36.21
N GLY A 3 34.39 -4.86 -36.04
CA GLY A 3 33.32 -5.79 -35.66
C GLY A 3 32.95 -5.83 -34.17
N THR A 4 33.81 -5.35 -33.27
CA THR A 4 33.59 -5.42 -31.81
C THR A 4 32.62 -4.34 -31.31
N THR A 5 32.67 -3.14 -31.88
CA THR A 5 31.86 -1.99 -31.42
C THR A 5 30.37 -2.18 -31.76
N THR A 6 30.06 -2.70 -32.96
CA THR A 6 28.68 -2.95 -33.40
C THR A 6 28.02 -4.09 -32.61
N SER A 7 28.79 -5.11 -32.21
CA SER A 7 28.29 -6.23 -31.39
C SER A 7 27.98 -5.80 -29.96
N ASN A 8 28.82 -4.93 -29.37
CA ASN A 8 28.60 -4.40 -28.02
C ASN A 8 27.40 -3.44 -27.96
N HIS A 9 27.21 -2.61 -28.99
CA HIS A 9 26.06 -1.72 -29.08
C HIS A 9 24.74 -2.50 -29.16
N ALA A 10 24.64 -3.50 -30.05
CA ALA A 10 23.43 -4.33 -30.16
C ALA A 10 23.09 -5.04 -28.85
N ARG A 11 24.10 -5.51 -28.10
CA ARG A 11 23.91 -6.12 -26.77
C ARG A 11 23.40 -5.12 -25.74
N ALA A 12 23.90 -3.88 -25.75
CA ALA A 12 23.44 -2.82 -24.85
C ALA A 12 21.97 -2.45 -25.11
N VAL A 13 21.56 -2.37 -26.38
CA VAL A 13 20.16 -2.12 -26.76
C VAL A 13 19.24 -3.26 -26.30
N ILE A 14 19.63 -4.52 -26.50
CA ILE A 14 18.86 -5.69 -26.03
C ILE A 14 18.74 -5.70 -24.50
N MET A 15 19.82 -5.38 -23.79
CA MET A 15 19.80 -5.28 -22.33
C MET A 15 18.86 -4.16 -21.86
N LEU A 16 18.91 -3.00 -22.51
CA LEU A 16 18.02 -1.88 -22.19
C LEU A 16 16.55 -2.24 -22.41
N GLU A 17 16.23 -2.91 -23.50
CA GLU A 17 14.88 -3.41 -23.79
C GLU A 17 14.40 -4.40 -22.71
N THR A 18 15.29 -5.32 -22.31
CA THR A 18 15.02 -6.30 -21.25
C THR A 18 14.71 -5.61 -19.91
N LEU A 19 15.49 -4.60 -19.54
CA LEU A 19 15.28 -3.84 -18.30
C LEU A 19 13.96 -3.04 -18.33
N TYR A 20 13.60 -2.45 -19.48
CA TYR A 20 12.31 -1.77 -19.61
C TYR A 20 11.14 -2.75 -19.54
N GLN A 21 11.29 -3.95 -20.11
CA GLN A 21 10.28 -4.99 -20.03
C GLN A 21 10.12 -5.53 -18.60
N GLU A 22 11.23 -5.78 -17.90
CA GLU A 22 11.23 -6.14 -16.49
C GLU A 22 10.53 -5.07 -15.64
N LYS A 23 10.88 -3.79 -15.87
CA LYS A 23 10.23 -2.67 -15.19
C LYS A 23 8.71 -2.65 -15.46
N LEU A 24 8.28 -2.90 -16.69
CA LEU A 24 6.86 -2.94 -17.04
C LEU A 24 6.12 -4.05 -16.28
N VAL A 25 6.70 -5.26 -16.22
CA VAL A 25 6.11 -6.37 -15.46
C VAL A 25 5.98 -6.01 -13.98
N LEU A 26 7.01 -5.42 -13.38
CA LEU A 26 6.95 -4.98 -11.98
C LEU A 26 5.85 -3.93 -11.75
N PHE A 27 5.64 -3.00 -12.69
CA PHE A 27 4.54 -2.03 -12.60
C PHE A 27 3.16 -2.68 -12.72
N GLN A 28 3.02 -3.72 -13.55
CA GLN A 28 1.78 -4.49 -13.67
C GLN A 28 1.48 -5.29 -12.38
N GLU A 29 2.50 -5.92 -11.80
CA GLU A 29 2.39 -6.59 -10.50
C GLU A 29 2.02 -5.59 -9.39
N LEU A 30 2.64 -4.41 -9.40
CA LEU A 30 2.34 -3.34 -8.45
C LEU A 30 0.87 -2.88 -8.58
N ASN A 31 0.36 -2.72 -9.81
CA ASN A 31 -1.05 -2.42 -10.05
C ASN A 31 -1.97 -3.51 -9.49
N LYS A 32 -1.64 -4.79 -9.72
CA LYS A 32 -2.44 -5.91 -9.21
C LYS A 32 -2.51 -5.92 -7.68
N VAL A 33 -1.37 -5.78 -7.00
CA VAL A 33 -1.33 -5.69 -5.53
C VAL A 33 -2.09 -4.47 -5.02
N THR A 34 -2.02 -3.36 -5.75
CA THR A 34 -2.79 -2.15 -5.41
C THR A 34 -4.30 -2.38 -5.52
N ASP A 35 -4.75 -3.05 -6.59
CA ASP A 35 -6.16 -3.40 -6.77
C ASP A 35 -6.66 -4.34 -5.66
N GLU A 36 -5.84 -5.29 -5.23
CA GLU A 36 -6.16 -6.17 -4.09
C GLU A 36 -6.37 -5.37 -2.79
N ILE A 37 -5.54 -4.34 -2.54
CA ILE A 37 -5.69 -3.44 -1.39
C ILE A 37 -6.96 -2.59 -1.53
N VAL A 38 -7.24 -2.05 -2.72
CA VAL A 38 -8.45 -1.23 -2.96
C VAL A 38 -9.73 -2.05 -2.83
N ALA A 39 -9.70 -3.33 -3.20
CA ALA A 39 -10.85 -4.23 -3.14
C ALA A 39 -11.23 -4.62 -1.69
N LEU A 40 -10.35 -4.39 -0.71
CA LEU A 40 -10.63 -4.70 0.69
C LEU A 40 -11.50 -3.61 1.34
N PRO A 41 -12.75 -3.92 1.76
CA PRO A 41 -13.64 -2.94 2.36
C PRO A 41 -13.13 -2.48 3.73
N CYS A 42 -13.27 -1.18 4.03
CA CYS A 42 -12.92 -0.58 5.33
C CYS A 42 -13.51 -1.35 6.53
N GLU A 43 -14.76 -1.78 6.39
CA GLU A 43 -15.51 -2.47 7.44
C GLU A 43 -14.86 -3.81 7.83
N LYS A 44 -14.35 -4.54 6.83
CA LYS A 44 -13.66 -5.82 7.06
C LYS A 44 -12.33 -5.63 7.78
N LEU A 45 -11.64 -4.50 7.60
CA LEU A 45 -10.37 -4.23 8.27
C LEU A 45 -10.50 -3.99 9.77
N VAL A 46 -11.70 -3.64 10.23
CA VAL A 46 -11.98 -3.38 11.64
C VAL A 46 -12.47 -4.64 12.36
N GLU A 47 -13.02 -5.59 11.62
CA GLU A 47 -13.78 -6.73 12.16
C GLU A 47 -13.12 -8.08 11.93
N ASP A 48 -12.17 -8.17 11.00
CA ASP A 48 -11.54 -9.43 10.58
C ASP A 48 -10.00 -9.33 10.66
N ASP A 49 -9.41 -10.02 11.62
CA ASP A 49 -7.95 -10.10 11.80
C ASP A 49 -7.25 -10.70 10.56
N ASP A 50 -7.91 -11.61 9.82
CA ASP A 50 -7.37 -12.18 8.58
C ASP A 50 -7.32 -11.12 7.46
N ALA A 51 -8.26 -10.18 7.45
CA ALA A 51 -8.26 -9.08 6.49
C ALA A 51 -7.13 -8.07 6.79
N LEU A 52 -6.84 -7.86 8.07
CA LEU A 52 -5.72 -7.03 8.51
C LEU A 52 -4.37 -7.64 8.12
N GLU A 53 -4.18 -8.94 8.36
CA GLU A 53 -2.96 -9.66 7.98
C GLU A 53 -2.75 -9.64 6.45
N LYS A 54 -3.84 -9.81 5.68
CA LYS A 54 -3.80 -9.72 4.21
C LYS A 54 -3.34 -8.33 3.74
N ILE A 55 -3.88 -7.25 4.31
CA ILE A 55 -3.42 -5.90 3.95
C ILE A 55 -1.96 -5.69 4.29
N GLN A 56 -1.50 -6.14 5.47
CA GLN A 56 -0.09 -6.00 5.85
C GLN A 56 0.82 -6.71 4.85
N LYS A 57 0.51 -7.96 4.48
CA LYS A 57 1.26 -8.70 3.46
C LYS A 57 1.22 -8.04 2.09
N SER A 58 0.07 -7.51 1.67
CA SER A 58 -0.03 -6.77 0.41
C SER A 58 0.80 -5.48 0.42
N LEU A 59 0.87 -4.76 1.55
CA LEU A 59 1.70 -3.57 1.71
C LEU A 59 3.20 -3.89 1.71
N GLU A 60 3.61 -4.98 2.37
CA GLU A 60 4.98 -5.48 2.32
C GLU A 60 5.38 -5.87 0.89
N THR A 61 4.54 -6.67 0.23
CA THR A 61 4.75 -7.06 -1.18
C THR A 61 4.85 -5.83 -2.08
N ARG A 62 4.01 -4.81 -1.84
CA ARG A 62 4.05 -3.54 -2.55
C ARG A 62 5.39 -2.83 -2.36
N GLN A 63 5.94 -2.82 -1.14
CA GLN A 63 7.25 -2.22 -0.86
C GLN A 63 8.37 -2.97 -1.59
N ASP A 64 8.38 -4.30 -1.51
CA ASP A 64 9.39 -5.14 -2.19
C ASP A 64 9.39 -4.91 -3.71
N ILE A 65 8.22 -4.74 -4.32
CA ILE A 65 8.10 -4.41 -5.75
C ILE A 65 8.65 -3.01 -6.03
N MET A 66 8.38 -2.01 -5.18
CA MET A 66 8.91 -0.66 -5.35
C MET A 66 10.44 -0.63 -5.27
N ASP A 67 11.03 -1.39 -4.36
CA ASP A 67 12.49 -1.51 -4.22
C ASP A 67 13.13 -2.12 -5.47
N LYS A 68 12.51 -3.18 -6.02
CA LYS A 68 12.94 -3.78 -7.31
C LYS A 68 12.80 -2.79 -8.47
N ILE A 69 11.72 -2.00 -8.52
CA ILE A 69 11.54 -0.96 -9.54
C ILE A 69 12.64 0.10 -9.43
N GLU A 70 13.04 0.48 -8.22
CA GLU A 70 14.15 1.42 -8.01
C GLU A 70 15.47 0.85 -8.52
N GLU A 71 15.77 -0.40 -8.18
CA GLU A 71 16.97 -1.10 -8.66
C GLU A 71 17.02 -1.15 -10.20
N VAL A 72 15.93 -1.57 -10.84
CA VAL A 72 15.84 -1.62 -12.31
C VAL A 72 15.94 -0.22 -12.92
N SER A 73 15.39 0.80 -12.25
CA SER A 73 15.49 2.19 -12.72
C SER A 73 16.91 2.72 -12.66
N LEU A 74 17.70 2.34 -11.65
CA LEU A 74 19.12 2.67 -11.57
C LEU A 74 19.89 1.99 -12.70
N LYS A 75 19.66 0.69 -12.94
CA LYS A 75 20.26 -0.04 -14.07
C LYS A 75 19.94 0.64 -15.40
N ILE A 76 18.68 0.98 -15.66
CA ILE A 76 18.27 1.70 -16.89
C ILE A 76 19.01 3.03 -17.01
N ARG A 77 19.11 3.80 -15.91
CA ARG A 77 19.82 5.09 -15.90
C ARG A 77 21.28 4.91 -16.28
N ASP A 78 21.96 3.91 -15.74
CA ASP A 78 23.38 3.71 -15.99
C ASP A 78 23.62 3.20 -17.42
N PHE A 79 22.81 2.24 -17.90
CA PHE A 79 22.86 1.80 -19.30
C PHE A 79 22.51 2.91 -20.30
N SER A 80 21.59 3.82 -19.96
CA SER A 80 21.23 4.95 -20.83
C SER A 80 22.34 5.98 -21.01
N LYS A 81 23.29 6.07 -20.06
CA LYS A 81 24.48 6.94 -20.20
C LYS A 81 25.52 6.35 -21.15
N GLU A 82 25.54 5.03 -21.29
CA GLU A 82 26.51 4.31 -22.13
C GLU A 82 26.08 4.28 -23.61
N ILE A 83 24.79 4.49 -23.89
CA ILE A 83 24.23 4.49 -25.24
C ILE A 83 24.12 5.94 -25.73
N SER A 84 24.96 6.33 -26.69
CA SER A 84 24.87 7.66 -27.33
C SER A 84 23.75 7.79 -28.36
N ASP A 85 23.22 6.67 -28.86
CA ASP A 85 22.18 6.69 -29.88
C ASP A 85 20.77 6.79 -29.29
N PRO A 86 19.81 7.39 -30.03
CA PRO A 86 18.43 7.44 -29.60
C PRO A 86 17.86 6.02 -29.38
N PRO A 87 16.97 5.84 -28.38
CA PRO A 87 16.39 4.54 -28.09
C PRO A 87 15.62 4.00 -29.30
N GLY A 88 15.78 2.69 -29.54
CA GLY A 88 15.07 1.98 -30.60
C GLY A 88 13.54 2.04 -30.44
N HIS A 89 12.82 1.75 -31.52
CA HIS A 89 11.36 1.80 -31.55
C HIS A 89 10.70 0.91 -30.47
N SER A 90 11.28 -0.26 -30.18
CA SER A 90 10.81 -1.18 -29.12
C SER A 90 10.84 -0.53 -27.73
N VAL A 91 11.95 0.12 -27.39
CA VAL A 91 12.12 0.83 -26.12
C VAL A 91 11.10 1.98 -25.97
N LEU A 92 10.80 2.71 -27.06
CA LEU A 92 9.79 3.76 -27.04
C LEU A 92 8.37 3.22 -26.78
N ILE A 93 8.03 2.05 -27.32
CA ILE A 93 6.76 1.38 -27.05
C ILE A 93 6.67 0.99 -25.56
N LEU A 94 7.74 0.39 -25.02
CA LEU A 94 7.80 0.00 -23.61
C LEU A 94 7.69 1.20 -22.68
N GLN A 95 8.35 2.32 -23.00
CA GLN A 95 8.24 3.56 -22.22
C GLN A 95 6.80 4.09 -22.19
N LYS A 96 6.07 4.04 -23.31
CA LYS A 96 4.66 4.44 -23.36
C LYS A 96 3.78 3.54 -22.50
N ALA A 97 3.94 2.22 -22.62
CA ALA A 97 3.22 1.26 -21.79
C ALA A 97 3.50 1.49 -20.29
N LEU A 98 4.77 1.75 -19.93
CA LEU A 98 5.16 2.06 -18.57
C LEU A 98 4.47 3.33 -18.04
N GLN A 99 4.36 4.38 -18.86
CA GLN A 99 3.67 5.61 -18.47
C GLN A 99 2.18 5.38 -18.20
N GLU A 100 1.52 4.51 -18.96
CA GLU A 100 0.13 4.14 -18.72
C GLU A 100 -0.03 3.41 -17.38
N GLU A 101 0.84 2.44 -17.09
CA GLU A 101 0.81 1.72 -15.81
C GLU A 101 1.11 2.65 -14.61
N ILE A 102 2.07 3.58 -14.75
CA ILE A 102 2.35 4.61 -13.72
C ILE A 102 1.11 5.46 -13.44
N ARG A 103 0.40 5.90 -14.48
CA ARG A 103 -0.82 6.71 -14.30
C ARG A 103 -1.92 5.94 -13.58
N LYS A 104 -2.08 4.64 -13.86
CA LYS A 104 -3.03 3.77 -13.15
C LYS A 104 -2.71 3.70 -11.66
N ILE A 105 -1.45 3.43 -11.30
CA ILE A 105 -1.01 3.41 -9.90
C ILE A 105 -1.27 4.74 -9.20
N GLN A 106 -0.92 5.85 -9.84
CA GLN A 106 -1.14 7.18 -9.25
C GLN A 106 -2.61 7.46 -8.96
N ALA A 107 -3.52 7.00 -9.83
CA ALA A 107 -4.95 7.10 -9.59
C ALA A 107 -5.40 6.19 -8.45
N GLN A 108 -4.93 4.93 -8.43
CA GLN A 108 -5.28 3.97 -7.39
C GLN A 108 -4.73 4.37 -6.00
N ASN A 109 -3.55 4.96 -5.90
CA ASN A 109 -2.97 5.40 -4.63
C ASN A 109 -3.87 6.41 -3.91
N LYS A 110 -4.51 7.31 -4.67
CA LYS A 110 -5.50 8.24 -4.09
C LYS A 110 -6.71 7.50 -3.52
N ASN A 111 -7.13 6.41 -4.15
CA ASN A 111 -8.22 5.58 -3.65
C ASN A 111 -7.81 4.84 -2.37
N VAL A 112 -6.63 4.21 -2.35
CA VAL A 112 -6.07 3.55 -1.16
C VAL A 112 -5.98 4.54 0.00
N GLU A 113 -5.41 5.72 -0.20
CA GLU A 113 -5.35 6.76 0.84
C GLU A 113 -6.74 7.14 1.36
N GLY A 114 -7.73 7.26 0.47
CA GLY A 114 -9.11 7.55 0.82
C GLY A 114 -9.72 6.46 1.72
N THR A 115 -9.53 5.19 1.35
CA THR A 115 -9.98 4.02 2.11
C THR A 115 -9.33 3.95 3.49
N VAL A 116 -8.02 4.13 3.58
CA VAL A 116 -7.28 4.13 4.86
C VAL A 116 -7.73 5.28 5.76
N LYS A 117 -7.88 6.50 5.20
CA LYS A 117 -8.36 7.67 5.96
C LYS A 117 -9.77 7.44 6.52
N LYS A 118 -10.68 6.88 5.72
CA LYS A 118 -12.05 6.53 6.16
C LYS A 118 -12.03 5.50 7.29
N SER A 119 -11.27 4.42 7.13
CA SER A 119 -11.12 3.37 8.15
C SER A 119 -10.60 3.92 9.48
N LEU A 120 -9.59 4.80 9.43
CA LEU A 120 -9.05 5.46 10.64
C LEU A 120 -10.07 6.39 11.32
N VAL A 121 -10.90 7.09 10.55
CA VAL A 121 -11.97 7.94 11.10
C VAL A 121 -13.03 7.07 11.79
N GLU A 122 -13.45 5.96 11.17
CA GLU A 122 -14.40 5.03 11.76
C GLU A 122 -13.87 4.38 13.04
N LEU A 123 -12.61 3.94 13.04
CA LEU A 123 -11.94 3.43 14.24
C LEU A 123 -11.91 4.47 15.36
N ARG A 124 -11.54 5.72 15.07
CA ARG A 124 -11.57 6.81 16.07
C ARG A 124 -12.97 7.03 16.63
N GLN A 125 -14.00 7.00 15.79
CA GLN A 125 -15.38 7.15 16.23
C GLN A 125 -15.85 5.97 17.09
N ARG A 126 -15.53 4.72 16.70
CA ARG A 126 -15.84 3.52 17.50
C ARG A 126 -15.12 3.55 18.86
N THR A 127 -13.84 3.92 18.89
CA THR A 127 -13.07 4.06 20.13
C THR A 127 -13.63 5.17 21.03
N LYS A 128 -14.00 6.32 20.46
CA LYS A 128 -14.62 7.41 21.22
C LYS A 128 -15.95 6.96 21.84
N LYS A 129 -16.83 6.30 21.06
CA LYS A 129 -18.08 5.72 21.57
C LYS A 129 -17.85 4.69 22.68
N ALA A 130 -16.83 3.83 22.53
CA ALA A 130 -16.48 2.85 23.56
C ALA A 130 -15.95 3.53 24.85
N GLN A 131 -15.17 4.61 24.71
CA GLN A 131 -14.69 5.40 25.84
C GLN A 131 -15.84 6.14 26.54
N ASP A 132 -16.73 6.78 25.79
CA ASP A 132 -17.91 7.46 26.30
C ASP A 132 -18.83 6.45 27.01
N GLY A 133 -19.05 5.27 26.42
CA GLY A 133 -19.82 4.17 27.03
C GLY A 133 -19.18 3.60 28.30
N ARG A 134 -17.85 3.54 28.38
CA ARG A 134 -17.13 3.19 29.63
C ARG A 134 -17.28 4.28 30.69
N GLN A 135 -17.27 5.56 30.30
CA GLN A 135 -17.51 6.67 31.21
C GLN A 135 -18.95 6.68 31.73
N THR A 136 -19.95 6.43 30.89
CA THR A 136 -21.35 6.35 31.33
C THR A 136 -21.57 5.15 32.23
N ASN A 137 -21.09 3.95 31.87
CA ASN A 137 -21.18 2.79 32.77
C ASN A 137 -20.49 3.03 34.11
N ARG A 138 -19.35 3.73 34.14
CA ARG A 138 -18.68 4.11 35.40
C ARG A 138 -19.44 5.19 36.18
N ALA A 139 -20.09 6.13 35.51
CA ALA A 139 -20.93 7.15 36.14
C ALA A 139 -22.20 6.56 36.79
N TYR A 140 -22.75 5.49 36.22
CA TYR A 140 -23.88 4.76 36.80
C TYR A 140 -23.46 3.66 37.78
N ALA A 141 -22.29 3.03 37.61
CA ALA A 141 -21.74 2.06 38.58
C ALA A 141 -21.17 2.73 39.85
N GLY A 142 -20.83 4.02 39.81
CA GLY A 142 -20.37 4.80 40.96
C GLY A 142 -21.49 5.30 41.90
N ARG A 143 -22.75 4.93 41.64
CA ARG A 143 -23.91 5.22 42.50
C ARG A 143 -24.65 3.92 42.88
N ILE A 144 -23.92 2.90 43.31
CA ILE A 144 -24.49 2.00 44.31
C ILE A 144 -24.16 2.65 45.64
N THR A 145 -25.06 3.50 46.11
CA THR A 145 -25.20 3.73 47.54
C THR A 145 -25.55 2.39 48.14
N ASP A 146 -24.66 1.81 48.94
CA ASP A 146 -24.97 0.72 49.85
C ASP A 146 -26.02 1.23 50.85
N SER A 147 -27.27 1.26 50.42
CA SER A 147 -28.44 1.44 51.27
C SER A 147 -28.96 0.06 51.62
N GLU A 148 -28.22 -0.69 52.42
CA GLU A 148 -28.75 -1.82 53.19
C GLU A 148 -27.79 -2.14 54.34
N GLY A 149 -28.23 -1.89 55.60
CA GLY A 149 -27.53 -2.43 56.77
C GLY A 149 -27.35 -1.54 57.99
N SER A 150 -28.29 -0.65 58.34
CA SER A 150 -28.37 -0.17 59.74
C SER A 150 -29.83 -0.07 60.17
N PHE A 151 -30.38 -1.21 60.57
CA PHE A 151 -31.54 -1.23 61.47
C PHE A 151 -31.15 -0.54 62.78
N ILE A 152 -31.52 0.73 62.92
CA ILE A 152 -31.56 1.37 64.23
C ILE A 152 -32.79 0.81 64.94
N ASP A 153 -32.57 -0.18 65.80
CA ASP A 153 -33.55 -0.61 66.77
C ASP A 153 -33.85 0.56 67.73
N LYS A 154 -35.05 1.11 67.59
CA LYS A 154 -35.68 1.94 68.60
C LYS A 154 -36.83 1.14 69.20
N ARG A 155 -36.58 0.37 70.27
CA ARG A 155 -37.37 0.31 71.53
C ARG A 155 -37.10 -0.99 72.32
N ARG A 156 -36.24 -0.93 73.35
CA ARG A 156 -36.62 -0.99 74.78
C ARG A 156 -35.38 -0.90 75.67
#